data_AF-A0A2N0X0C5-F1
#
_entry.id   AF-A0A2N0X0C5-F1
#
_cell.length_a   1.000
_cell.length_b   1.000
_cell.length_c   1.000
_cell.angle_alpha   90.00
_cell.angle_beta   90.00
_cell.angle_gamma   90.00
#
_symmetry.space_group_name_H-M   'P 1'
#
loop_
_entity.id
_entity.type
_entity.pdbx_description
1 polymer ?
#
loop_
_entity_poly.entity_id
_entity_poly.type
_entity_poly.pdbx_seq_one_letter_code
_entity_poly.pdbx_strand_id
1 'polypeptide(L)'
;MLIIFSASSIADTNTEIKHLLNFVEKTDCNYQRNGTSHNGAEAREHIQKKYDYYKDDIVTAEDFIAYSATKSMISGKKYTIICQNQPEQYSADWLKKELLKFRTQLVEK
;
A
#
# COMPACT_ATOMS: atom_id res chain seq x y z
N MET A 1 5.49 -35.07 -12.12
CA MET A 1 4.65 -33.99 -11.56
C MET A 1 5.51 -33.23 -10.57
N LEU A 2 6.24 -32.21 -11.05
CA LEU A 2 7.05 -31.36 -10.18
C LEU A 2 6.11 -30.35 -9.52
N ILE A 3 5.86 -30.52 -8.23
CA ILE A 3 5.22 -29.50 -7.41
C ILE A 3 6.33 -28.55 -6.97
N ILE A 4 6.44 -27.41 -7.65
CA ILE A 4 7.33 -26.34 -7.25
C ILE A 4 6.57 -25.56 -6.17
N PHE A 5 6.82 -25.88 -4.89
CA PHE A 5 6.43 -24.98 -3.81
C PHE A 5 7.39 -23.79 -3.84
N SER A 6 7.00 -22.71 -4.52
CA SER A 6 7.66 -21.43 -4.38
C SER A 6 7.43 -20.93 -2.95
N ALA A 7 8.46 -21.00 -2.12
CA ALA A 7 8.50 -20.24 -0.88
C ALA A 7 8.58 -18.76 -1.27
N SER A 8 7.43 -18.12 -1.50
CA SER A 8 7.34 -16.66 -1.56
C SER A 8 7.89 -16.13 -0.25
N SER A 9 9.10 -15.60 -0.34
CA SER A 9 9.96 -15.40 0.80
C SER A 9 9.57 -14.12 1.53
N ILE A 10 9.81 -14.04 2.84
CA ILE A 10 9.66 -12.79 3.61
C ILE A 10 10.45 -11.64 2.95
N ALA A 11 11.53 -11.95 2.20
CA ALA A 11 12.29 -10.98 1.42
C ALA A 11 11.47 -10.33 0.29
N ASP A 12 10.54 -11.08 -0.33
CA ASP A 12 9.60 -10.53 -1.33
C ASP A 12 8.61 -9.58 -0.68
N THR A 13 8.07 -9.92 0.50
CA THR A 13 7.11 -9.07 1.23
C THR A 13 7.71 -7.73 1.65
N ASN A 14 8.90 -7.73 2.26
CA ASN A 14 9.57 -6.48 2.65
C ASN A 14 9.88 -5.58 1.44
N THR A 15 10.24 -6.20 0.31
CA THR A 15 10.51 -5.50 -0.95
C THR A 15 9.24 -4.87 -1.52
N GLU A 16 8.13 -5.61 -1.51
CA GLU A 16 6.81 -5.11 -1.92
C GLU A 16 6.32 -3.96 -1.04
N ILE A 17 6.43 -4.09 0.29
CA ILE A 17 6.03 -3.01 1.22
C ILE A 17 6.88 -1.77 0.99
N LYS A 18 8.19 -1.92 0.82
CA LYS A 18 9.09 -0.79 0.51
C LYS A 18 8.73 -0.15 -0.83
N HIS A 19 8.39 -0.95 -1.84
CA HIS A 19 7.90 -0.44 -3.13
C HIS A 19 6.64 0.41 -2.95
N LEU A 20 5.63 -0.11 -2.23
CA LEU A 20 4.38 0.59 -1.99
C LEU A 20 4.58 1.89 -1.20
N LEU A 21 5.43 1.89 -0.16
CA LEU A 21 5.76 3.11 0.59
C LEU A 21 6.41 4.17 -0.31
N ASN A 22 7.36 3.78 -1.17
CA ASN A 22 7.98 4.69 -2.12
C ASN A 22 6.99 5.20 -3.18
N PHE A 23 6.07 4.35 -3.62
CA PHE A 23 5.03 4.72 -4.58
C PHE A 23 4.08 5.77 -3.99
N VAL A 24 3.68 5.61 -2.72
CA VAL A 24 2.92 6.63 -1.99
C VAL A 24 3.72 7.93 -1.87
N GLU A 25 4.97 7.85 -1.43
CA GLU A 25 5.80 9.04 -1.19
C GLU A 25 5.96 9.91 -2.45
N LYS A 26 6.09 9.26 -3.61
CA LYS A 26 6.36 9.92 -4.89
C LYS A 26 5.12 10.29 -5.70
N THR A 27 3.92 10.04 -5.19
CA THR A 27 2.70 10.33 -5.95
C THR A 27 2.39 11.82 -5.98
N ASP A 28 1.98 12.32 -7.14
CA ASP A 28 1.39 13.67 -7.28
C ASP A 28 -0.11 13.68 -6.94
N CYS A 29 -0.69 12.52 -6.60
CA CYS A 29 -2.08 12.42 -6.15
C CYS A 29 -2.24 12.88 -4.70
N ASN A 30 -3.45 13.32 -4.36
CA ASN A 30 -3.80 13.68 -2.99
C ASN A 30 -4.43 12.50 -2.25
N TYR A 31 -3.93 12.24 -1.05
CA TYR A 31 -4.50 11.30 -0.08
C TYR A 31 -5.57 12.02 0.76
N GLN A 32 -6.82 11.65 0.59
CA GLN A 32 -7.90 12.14 1.43
C GLN A 32 -8.10 11.20 2.63
N ARG A 33 -7.97 11.75 3.84
CA ARG A 33 -8.15 11.03 5.09
C ARG A 33 -8.98 11.87 6.04
N ASN A 34 -10.09 11.31 6.54
CA ASN A 34 -10.97 11.99 7.51
C ASN A 34 -11.45 13.40 7.07
N GLY A 35 -11.57 13.64 5.77
CA GLY A 35 -12.01 14.93 5.21
C GLY A 35 -10.88 15.94 4.99
N THR A 36 -9.62 15.60 5.30
CA THR A 36 -8.45 16.43 4.99
C THR A 36 -7.64 15.83 3.85
N SER A 37 -7.07 16.69 3.01
CA SER A 37 -6.18 16.32 1.91
C SER A 37 -4.72 16.33 2.39
N HIS A 38 -3.96 15.34 1.95
CA HIS A 38 -2.53 15.17 2.27
C HIS A 38 -1.75 14.84 1.01
N ASN A 39 -0.52 15.34 0.89
CA ASN A 39 0.36 14.95 -0.21
C ASN A 39 0.97 13.55 0.00
N GLY A 40 1.70 13.04 -0.99
CA GLY A 40 2.34 11.72 -0.93
C GLY A 40 3.30 11.53 0.25
N ALA A 41 4.13 12.53 0.55
CA ALA A 41 5.09 12.45 1.66
C ALA A 41 4.39 12.37 3.03
N GLU A 42 3.37 13.21 3.24
CA GLU A 42 2.54 13.18 4.46
C GLU A 42 1.78 11.85 4.61
N ALA A 43 1.25 11.34 3.49
CA ALA A 43 0.57 10.05 3.47
C ALA A 43 1.52 8.91 3.82
N ARG A 44 2.75 8.91 3.27
CA ARG A 44 3.79 7.93 3.59
C ARG A 44 4.18 7.99 5.06
N GLU A 45 4.33 9.17 5.65
CA GLU A 45 4.62 9.31 7.08
C GLU A 45 3.50 8.68 7.93
N HIS A 46 2.24 8.99 7.59
CA HIS A 46 1.08 8.43 8.28
C HIS A 46 0.99 6.91 8.16
N ILE A 47 1.20 6.37 6.95
CA ILE A 47 1.15 4.92 6.70
C ILE A 47 2.30 4.22 7.42
N GLN A 48 3.51 4.80 7.46
CA GLN A 48 4.64 4.22 8.18
C GLN A 48 4.37 4.09 9.68
N LYS A 49 3.80 5.12 10.32
CA LYS A 49 3.46 5.05 11.76
C LYS A 49 2.52 3.87 12.04
N LYS A 50 1.58 3.61 11.13
CA LYS A 50 0.68 2.46 11.23
C LYS A 50 1.39 1.14 10.94
N TYR A 51 2.27 1.09 9.95
CA TYR A 51 3.07 -0.09 9.65
C TYR A 51 3.95 -0.48 10.84
N ASP A 52 4.63 0.48 11.46
CA ASP A 52 5.46 0.24 12.65
C ASP A 52 4.64 -0.29 13.82
N TYR A 53 3.39 0.18 13.98
CA TYR A 53 2.48 -0.28 15.03
C TYR A 53 1.96 -1.71 14.79
N TYR A 54 1.64 -2.07 13.54
CA TYR A 54 1.10 -3.38 13.16
C TYR A 54 2.16 -4.37 12.67
N LYS A 55 3.43 -4.09 12.91
CA LYS A 55 4.53 -4.84 12.29
C LYS A 55 4.47 -6.34 12.57
N ASP A 56 4.05 -6.73 13.77
CA ASP A 56 3.94 -8.13 14.19
C ASP A 56 2.71 -8.84 13.61
N ASP A 57 1.70 -8.08 13.17
CA ASP A 57 0.47 -8.58 12.53
C ASP A 57 0.59 -8.67 10.99
N ILE A 58 1.65 -8.09 10.41
CA ILE A 58 1.83 -7.98 8.96
C ILE A 58 2.72 -9.12 8.46
N VAL A 59 2.11 -10.09 7.78
CA VAL A 59 2.80 -11.24 7.18
C VAL A 59 2.98 -11.06 5.68
N THR A 60 2.06 -10.33 5.02
CA THR A 60 2.03 -10.10 3.57
C THR A 60 1.93 -8.62 3.22
N ALA A 61 2.22 -8.26 1.96
CA ALA A 61 2.00 -6.89 1.48
C ALA A 61 0.50 -6.50 1.49
N GLU A 62 -0.40 -7.47 1.31
CA GLU A 62 -1.83 -7.29 1.47
C GLU A 62 -2.22 -6.95 2.91
N ASP A 63 -1.60 -7.58 3.92
CA ASP A 63 -1.79 -7.21 5.32
C ASP A 63 -1.31 -5.79 5.56
N PHE A 64 -0.14 -5.41 5.02
CA PHE A 64 0.33 -4.03 5.08
C PHE A 64 -0.71 -3.04 4.53
N ILE A 65 -1.31 -3.32 3.37
CA ILE A 65 -2.36 -2.46 2.79
C ILE A 65 -3.59 -2.41 3.71
N ALA A 66 -4.02 -3.56 4.24
CA ALA A 66 -5.20 -3.67 5.09
C ALA A 66 -5.04 -2.91 6.42
N TYR A 67 -3.94 -3.17 7.14
CA TYR A 67 -3.68 -2.59 8.45
C TYR A 67 -3.21 -1.13 8.37
N SER A 68 -2.38 -0.80 7.38
CA SER A 68 -1.67 0.49 7.37
C SER A 68 -2.31 1.55 6.49
N ALA A 69 -2.91 1.17 5.35
CA ALA A 69 -3.25 2.12 4.29
C ALA A 69 -4.73 2.15 3.86
N THR A 70 -5.61 1.35 4.46
CA THR A 70 -7.02 1.23 4.01
C THR A 70 -7.97 2.24 4.66
N LYS A 71 -7.89 2.41 6.00
CA LYS A 71 -8.84 3.21 6.77
C LYS A 71 -8.27 3.68 8.11
N SER A 72 -8.92 4.66 8.72
CA SER A 72 -8.67 5.03 10.11
C SER A 72 -9.23 3.96 11.05
N MET A 73 -8.45 3.48 12.02
CA MET A 73 -9.00 2.65 13.09
C MET A 73 -9.92 3.43 14.02
N ILE A 74 -9.65 4.72 14.20
CA ILE A 74 -10.38 5.57 15.15
C ILE A 74 -11.77 5.91 14.60
N SER A 75 -11.84 6.39 13.36
CA SER A 75 -13.12 6.83 12.75
C SER A 75 -13.79 5.77 11.87
N GLY A 76 -13.08 4.70 11.50
CA GLY A 76 -13.54 3.71 10.53
C GLY A 76 -13.56 4.19 9.06
N LYS A 77 -13.34 5.47 8.78
CA LYS A 77 -13.42 6.04 7.43
C LYS A 77 -12.30 5.52 6.53
N LYS A 78 -12.66 5.06 5.33
CA LYS A 78 -11.73 4.65 4.28
C LYS A 78 -10.94 5.84 3.75
N TYR A 79 -9.69 5.60 3.38
CA TYR A 79 -8.86 6.60 2.69
C TYR A 79 -9.14 6.55 1.19
N THR A 80 -9.13 7.70 0.55
CA THR A 80 -9.32 7.81 -0.90
C THR A 80 -8.19 8.61 -1.53
N ILE A 81 -7.99 8.38 -2.83
CA ILE A 81 -6.93 8.98 -3.64
C ILE A 81 -7.59 9.80 -4.71
N ILE A 82 -7.16 11.06 -4.81
CA ILE A 82 -7.64 12.02 -5.81
C ILE A 82 -6.45 12.38 -6.70
N CYS A 83 -6.46 11.86 -7.93
CA CYS A 83 -5.46 12.18 -8.95
C CYS A 83 -6.07 13.10 -10.01
N GLN A 84 -5.25 13.92 -10.66
CA GLN A 84 -5.71 14.81 -11.73
C GLN A 84 -6.33 14.00 -12.89
N ASN A 85 -7.52 14.40 -13.34
CA ASN A 85 -8.26 13.76 -14.44
C ASN A 85 -8.56 12.27 -14.24
N GLN A 86 -8.60 11.80 -12.99
CA GLN A 86 -8.99 10.42 -12.66
C GLN A 86 -10.16 10.44 -11.68
N PRO A 87 -11.06 9.44 -11.73
CA PRO A 87 -12.05 9.23 -10.70
C PRO A 87 -11.39 9.03 -9.33
N GLU A 88 -12.06 9.48 -8.27
CA GLU A 88 -11.68 9.15 -6.90
C GLU A 88 -11.68 7.63 -6.71
N GLN A 89 -10.66 7.12 -6.04
CA GLN A 89 -10.46 5.68 -5.82
C GLN A 89 -10.13 5.39 -4.35
N TYR A 90 -10.48 4.21 -3.86
CA TYR A 90 -10.05 3.80 -2.52
C TYR A 90 -8.55 3.48 -2.49
N SER A 91 -7.88 3.91 -1.42
CA SER A 91 -6.44 3.66 -1.21
C SER A 91 -6.09 2.17 -1.28
N ALA A 92 -6.97 1.30 -0.75
CA ALA A 92 -6.75 -0.14 -0.77
C ALA A 92 -6.69 -0.71 -2.20
N ASP A 93 -7.61 -0.29 -3.08
CA ASP A 93 -7.66 -0.78 -4.46
C ASP A 93 -6.52 -0.21 -5.29
N TRP A 94 -6.20 1.08 -5.07
CA TRP A 94 -5.08 1.76 -5.71
C TRP A 94 -3.74 1.08 -5.40
N LEU A 95 -3.47 0.76 -4.13
CA LEU A 95 -2.24 0.08 -3.73
C LEU A 95 -2.18 -1.38 -4.18
N LYS A 96 -3.30 -2.11 -4.17
CA LYS A 96 -3.33 -3.50 -4.68
C LYS A 96 -3.05 -3.55 -6.18
N LYS A 97 -3.54 -2.58 -6.94
CA LYS A 97 -3.23 -2.46 -8.38
C LYS A 97 -1.74 -2.23 -8.61
N GLU A 98 -1.11 -1.33 -7.84
CA GLU A 98 0.33 -1.10 -7.94
C GLU A 98 1.14 -2.33 -7.49
N LEU A 99 0.72 -3.01 -6.42
CA LEU A 99 1.34 -4.26 -5.96
C LEU A 99 1.35 -5.32 -7.06
N LEU A 100 0.21 -5.54 -7.73
CA LEU A 100 0.11 -6.48 -8.84
C LEU A 100 1.04 -6.08 -9.99
N LYS A 101 1.05 -4.80 -10.38
CA LYS A 101 1.94 -4.28 -11.42
C LYS A 101 3.42 -4.53 -11.08
N PHE A 102 3.81 -4.26 -9.84
CA PHE A 102 5.18 -4.49 -9.37
C PHE A 102 5.56 -5.97 -9.46
N ARG A 103 4.68 -6.87 -9.02
CA ARG A 103 4.90 -8.33 -9.12
C ARG A 103 5.06 -8.80 -10.56
N THR A 104 4.25 -8.30 -11.50
CA THR A 104 4.39 -8.63 -12.92
C THR A 104 5.74 -8.19 -13.48
N GLN A 105 6.21 -7.00 -13.11
CA GLN A 105 7.51 -6.48 -13.56
C GLN A 105 8.71 -7.29 -13.04
N LEU A 106 8.57 -7.98 -11.91
CA LEU A 106 9.61 -8.88 -11.39
C LEU A 106 9.70 -10.19 -12.18
N VAL A 107 8.62 -10.63 -12.82
CA VAL A 107 8.59 -11.86 -13.63
C VAL A 107 9.16 -11.63 -15.04
N GLU A 108 9.12 -10.40 -15.52
CA GLU A 108 9.64 -10.00 -16.84
C GLU A 108 11.14 -9.64 -16.84
N LYS A 109 11.80 -9.67 -15.68
CA LYS A 109 13.24 -9.44 -15.51
C LYS A 109 14.01 -10.75 -15.38
#